data_AF-A0A7C9CD34-F1
#
_entry.id   AF-A0A7C9CD34-F1
#
_cell.length_a   1.000
_cell.length_b   1.000
_cell.length_c   1.000
_cell.angle_alpha   90.00
_cell.angle_beta   90.00
_cell.angle_gamma   90.00
#
_symmetry.space_group_name_H-M   'P 1'
#
loop_
_entity.id
_entity.type
_entity.pdbx_description
1 polymer ?
#
loop_
_entity_poly.entity_id
_entity_poly.type
_entity_poly.pdbx_seq_one_letter_code
_entity_poly.pdbx_strand_id
1 'polypeptide(L)'
;MFTGKRPTNDMFKEGLSLYSFVEAALPERVTEILDDSLLREIVGDETITFDTKQAVLNSKMVLEALISVLEIALGCSAELPQQRPDMKCVAAKLSSIRNKLLGTHLGQE
;
A
#
# COMPACT_ATOMS: atom_id res chain seq x y z
N MET A 1 1.98 -1.78 -10.07
CA MET A 1 1.09 -2.56 -9.17
C MET A 1 1.88 -2.82 -7.91
N PHE A 2 1.31 -2.68 -6.70
CA PHE A 2 2.10 -2.63 -5.46
C PHE A 2 2.99 -3.84 -5.21
N THR A 3 2.54 -5.04 -5.52
CA THR A 3 3.28 -6.29 -5.24
C THR A 3 4.06 -6.85 -6.43
N GLY A 4 3.85 -6.32 -7.63
CA GLY A 4 4.39 -6.88 -8.87
C GLY A 4 3.83 -8.26 -9.24
N LYS A 5 2.95 -8.86 -8.43
CA LYS A 5 2.36 -10.19 -8.67
C LYS A 5 1.01 -10.08 -9.36
N ARG A 6 0.71 -11.00 -10.27
CA ARG A 6 -0.63 -11.12 -10.87
C ARG A 6 -1.42 -12.23 -10.16
N PRO A 7 -2.74 -12.11 -10.00
CA PRO A 7 -3.56 -13.18 -9.44
C PRO A 7 -3.45 -14.52 -10.18
N THR A 8 -3.03 -14.49 -11.45
CA THR A 8 -2.85 -15.67 -12.30
C THR A 8 -1.43 -16.26 -12.24
N ASN A 9 -0.54 -15.72 -11.41
CA ASN A 9 0.80 -16.31 -11.22
C ASN A 9 0.69 -17.72 -10.65
N ASP A 10 1.59 -18.61 -11.08
CA ASP A 10 1.58 -20.02 -10.67
C ASP A 10 1.70 -20.25 -9.15
N MET A 11 2.22 -19.27 -8.41
CA MET A 11 2.31 -19.33 -6.95
C MET A 11 0.95 -19.26 -6.23
N PHE A 12 -0.11 -18.82 -6.92
CA PHE A 12 -1.47 -18.70 -6.36
C PHE A 12 -2.35 -19.90 -6.75
N LYS A 13 -1.80 -21.11 -6.64
CA LYS A 13 -2.51 -22.37 -6.82
C LYS A 13 -2.92 -22.94 -5.45
N GLU A 14 -3.75 -23.99 -5.47
CA GLU A 14 -4.07 -24.77 -4.26
C GLU A 14 -4.72 -23.96 -3.13
N GLY A 15 -5.57 -22.98 -3.47
CA GLY A 15 -6.28 -22.14 -2.50
C GLY A 15 -5.49 -20.94 -1.99
N LEU A 16 -4.24 -20.76 -2.43
CA LEU A 16 -3.53 -19.49 -2.26
C LEU A 16 -4.08 -18.45 -3.23
N SER A 17 -4.16 -17.21 -2.77
CA SER A 17 -4.63 -16.09 -3.58
C SER A 17 -3.77 -14.85 -3.33
N LEU A 18 -3.86 -13.87 -4.23
CA LEU A 18 -3.24 -12.58 -3.98
C LEU A 18 -3.81 -11.92 -2.71
N TYR A 19 -5.07 -12.18 -2.38
CA TYR A 19 -5.70 -11.72 -1.13
C TYR A 19 -4.97 -12.29 0.09
N SER A 20 -4.88 -13.61 0.22
CA SER A 20 -4.27 -14.25 1.39
C SER A 20 -2.77 -13.98 1.48
N PHE A 21 -2.10 -13.80 0.33
CA PHE A 21 -0.70 -13.38 0.28
C PHE A 21 -0.49 -11.97 0.85
N VAL A 22 -1.36 -11.02 0.51
CA VAL A 22 -1.28 -9.65 1.06
C VAL A 22 -1.69 -9.63 2.53
N GLU A 23 -2.78 -10.32 2.89
CA GLU A 23 -3.28 -10.43 4.26
C GLU A 23 -2.22 -10.96 5.22
N ALA A 24 -1.50 -12.02 4.84
CA ALA A 24 -0.47 -12.63 5.67
C ALA A 24 0.79 -11.77 5.87
N ALA A 25 0.93 -10.68 5.12
CA ALA A 25 2.09 -9.79 5.19
C ALA A 25 1.82 -8.46 5.90
N LEU A 26 0.55 -8.08 6.09
CA LEU A 26 0.22 -6.80 6.71
C LEU A 26 0.10 -6.88 8.23
N PRO A 27 0.45 -5.80 8.95
CA PRO A 27 1.23 -4.64 8.47
C PRO A 27 2.75 -4.89 8.46
N GLU A 28 3.25 -5.85 9.25
CA GLU A 28 4.67 -5.92 9.64
C GLU A 28 5.63 -6.29 8.50
N ARG A 29 5.16 -7.04 7.50
CA ARG A 29 5.97 -7.59 6.41
C ARG A 29 5.63 -6.97 5.05
N VAL A 30 5.03 -5.77 5.04
CA VAL A 30 4.60 -5.10 3.82
C VAL A 30 5.74 -4.97 2.79
N THR A 31 6.96 -4.68 3.24
CA THR A 31 8.13 -4.50 2.36
C THR A 31 8.53 -5.79 1.63
N GLU A 32 8.24 -6.96 2.19
CA GLU A 32 8.57 -8.26 1.59
C GLU A 32 7.64 -8.63 0.42
N ILE A 33 6.47 -7.99 0.35
CA ILE A 33 5.49 -8.24 -0.70
C ILE A 33 5.45 -7.15 -1.76
N LEU A 34 6.19 -6.05 -1.60
CA LEU A 34 6.23 -4.97 -2.59
C LEU A 34 7.00 -5.39 -3.84
N ASP A 35 6.62 -4.78 -4.96
CA ASP A 35 7.39 -4.81 -6.19
C ASP A 35 8.77 -4.19 -5.97
N ASP A 36 9.82 -4.85 -6.44
CA ASP A 36 11.20 -4.40 -6.23
C ASP A 36 11.45 -2.99 -6.78
N SER A 37 10.80 -2.60 -7.89
CA SER A 37 10.96 -1.26 -8.45
C SER A 37 10.32 -0.21 -7.55
N LEU A 38 9.15 -0.51 -6.97
CA LEU A 38 8.47 0.35 -6.01
C LEU A 38 9.28 0.47 -4.70
N LEU A 39 9.84 -0.64 -4.20
CA LEU A 39 10.65 -0.62 -2.98
C LEU A 39 11.90 0.26 -3.15
N ARG A 40 12.55 0.20 -4.31
CA ARG A 40 13.68 1.08 -4.65
C ARG A 40 13.30 2.55 -4.71
N GLU A 41 12.12 2.89 -5.23
CA GLU A 41 11.62 4.26 -5.22
C GLU A 41 11.38 4.80 -3.80
N ILE A 42 10.96 3.93 -2.87
CA ILE A 42 10.66 4.30 -1.48
C ILE A 42 11.94 4.47 -0.67
N VAL A 43 12.87 3.52 -0.77
CA VAL A 43 14.07 3.47 0.09
C VAL A 43 15.24 4.28 -0.52
N GLY A 44 15.19 4.55 -1.84
CA GLY A 44 16.29 5.17 -2.58
C GLY A 44 17.45 4.20 -2.82
N ASP A 45 18.42 4.61 -3.64
CA ASP A 45 19.73 3.95 -3.72
C ASP A 45 20.54 4.35 -2.47
N GLU A 46 21.29 3.43 -1.86
CA GLU A 46 22.01 3.60 -0.58
C GLU A 46 23.16 4.64 -0.62
N THR A 47 23.13 5.62 -1.52
CA THR A 47 24.09 6.73 -1.55
C THR A 47 23.76 7.74 -0.46
N ILE A 48 24.34 7.51 0.72
CA ILE A 48 24.24 8.34 1.91
C ILE A 48 24.67 9.78 1.58
N THR A 49 23.70 10.69 1.49
CA THR A 49 23.93 12.14 1.52
C THR A 49 23.24 12.74 2.74
N PHE A 50 23.69 13.95 3.14
CA PHE A 50 23.44 14.61 4.43
C PHE A 50 21.96 14.86 4.82
N ASP A 51 20.98 14.51 3.99
CA ASP A 51 19.54 14.72 4.22
C ASP A 51 18.78 13.43 4.66
N THR A 52 19.50 12.51 5.28
CA THR A 52 19.04 11.13 5.57
C THR A 52 17.79 11.08 6.44
N LYS A 53 17.61 12.02 7.39
CA LYS A 53 16.45 11.99 8.31
C LYS A 53 15.14 12.30 7.59
N GLN A 54 15.13 13.29 6.70
CA GLN A 54 13.92 13.64 5.95
C GLN A 54 13.56 12.54 4.95
N ALA A 55 14.56 11.96 4.29
CA ALA A 55 14.37 10.81 3.41
C ALA A 55 13.73 9.63 4.17
N VAL A 56 14.29 9.23 5.32
CA VAL A 56 13.74 8.14 6.16
C VAL A 56 12.31 8.42 6.62
N LEU A 57 12.02 9.65 7.04
CA LEU A 57 10.66 10.05 7.43
C LEU A 57 9.67 9.95 6.26
N ASN A 58 10.08 10.40 5.07
CA ASN A 58 9.27 10.31 3.86
C ASN A 58 9.01 8.84 3.48
N SER A 59 10.04 7.99 3.48
CA SER A 59 9.91 6.54 3.20
C SER A 59 8.95 5.87 4.17
N LYS A 60 9.06 6.18 5.48
CA LYS A 60 8.15 5.67 6.50
C LYS A 60 6.70 6.10 6.24
N MET A 61 6.49 7.38 5.94
CA MET A 61 5.15 7.92 5.64
C MET A 61 4.53 7.24 4.41
N VAL A 62 5.33 6.98 3.37
CA VAL A 62 4.88 6.25 2.18
C VAL A 62 4.53 4.80 2.52
N LEU A 63 5.33 4.10 3.32
CA LEU A 63 5.03 2.73 3.75
C LEU A 63 3.74 2.65 4.58
N GLU A 64 3.51 3.58 5.50
CA GLU A 64 2.26 3.66 6.28
C GLU A 64 1.04 3.89 5.38
N ALA A 65 1.18 4.74 4.35
CA ALA A 65 0.14 4.94 3.35
C ALA A 65 -0.11 3.69 2.50
N LEU A 66 0.94 2.96 2.11
CA LEU A 66 0.82 1.71 1.37
C LEU A 66 0.09 0.63 2.19
N ILE A 67 0.43 0.48 3.47
CA ILE A 67 -0.30 -0.41 4.39
C ILE A 67 -1.79 -0.05 4.37
N SER A 68 -2.12 1.23 4.59
CA SER A 68 -3.52 1.70 4.59
C SER A 68 -4.23 1.43 3.25
N VAL A 69 -3.55 1.60 2.12
CA VAL A 69 -4.12 1.31 0.78
C VAL A 69 -4.35 -0.19 0.60
N LEU A 70 -3.43 -1.03 1.05
CA LEU A 70 -3.56 -2.48 0.94
C LEU A 70 -4.67 -3.03 1.85
N GLU A 71 -4.86 -2.47 3.05
CA GLU A 71 -6.01 -2.78 3.92
C GLU A 71 -7.35 -2.45 3.25
N ILE A 72 -7.43 -1.29 2.59
CA ILE A 72 -8.61 -0.93 1.79
C ILE A 72 -8.79 -1.93 0.63
N ALA A 73 -7.71 -2.29 -0.05
CA ALA A 73 -7.74 -3.24 -1.17
C ALA A 73 -8.22 -4.63 -0.72
N LEU A 74 -7.80 -5.11 0.45
CA LEU A 74 -8.33 -6.33 1.06
C LEU A 74 -9.83 -6.20 1.31
N GLY A 75 -10.29 -5.10 1.94
CA GLY A 75 -11.72 -4.87 2.13
C GLY A 75 -12.53 -4.91 0.83
N CYS A 76 -12.04 -4.25 -0.22
CA CYS A 76 -12.66 -4.26 -1.56
C CYS A 76 -12.67 -5.64 -2.21
N SER A 77 -11.71 -6.50 -1.87
CA SER A 77 -11.49 -7.81 -2.47
C SER A 77 -12.05 -8.95 -1.63
N ALA A 78 -12.81 -8.66 -0.57
CA ALA A 78 -13.46 -9.68 0.25
C ALA A 78 -14.31 -10.62 -0.60
N GLU A 79 -14.32 -11.91 -0.27
CA GLU A 79 -15.03 -12.94 -1.05
C GLU A 79 -16.53 -12.64 -1.12
N LEU A 80 -17.14 -12.30 0.03
CA LEU A 80 -18.55 -12.00 0.12
C LEU A 80 -18.84 -10.55 -0.27
N PRO A 81 -19.74 -10.29 -1.23
CA PRO A 81 -20.10 -8.93 -1.63
C PRO A 81 -20.55 -8.03 -0.47
N GLN A 82 -21.21 -8.61 0.54
CA GLN A 82 -21.75 -7.88 1.69
C GLN A 82 -20.67 -7.40 2.67
N GLN A 83 -19.47 -7.99 2.61
CA GLN A 83 -18.31 -7.57 3.42
C GLN A 83 -17.52 -6.44 2.75
N ARG A 84 -17.78 -6.17 1.47
CA ARG A 84 -17.07 -5.13 0.73
C ARG A 84 -17.58 -3.75 1.15
N PRO A 85 -16.68 -2.79 1.41
CA PRO A 85 -17.08 -1.43 1.72
C PRO A 85 -17.76 -0.79 0.51
N ASP A 86 -18.66 0.16 0.78
CA ASP A 86 -19.24 0.96 -0.29
C ASP A 86 -18.17 1.84 -0.95
N MET A 87 -18.34 2.13 -2.24
CA MET A 87 -17.30 2.82 -3.00
C MET A 87 -17.13 4.30 -2.62
N LYS A 88 -18.13 4.91 -1.97
CA LYS A 88 -18.00 6.27 -1.42
C LYS A 88 -17.07 6.26 -0.21
N CYS A 89 -17.20 5.27 0.67
CA CYS A 89 -16.32 5.04 1.81
C CYS A 89 -14.89 4.75 1.34
N VAL A 90 -14.70 3.91 0.31
CA VAL A 90 -13.39 3.65 -0.29
C VAL A 90 -12.76 4.94 -0.83
N ALA A 91 -13.50 5.71 -1.62
CA ALA A 91 -13.02 6.97 -2.18
C ALA A 91 -12.64 8.00 -1.10
N ALA A 92 -13.44 8.08 -0.03
CA ALA A 92 -13.15 8.96 1.12
C ALA A 92 -11.87 8.54 1.85
N LYS A 93 -11.68 7.25 2.12
CA LYS A 93 -10.47 6.72 2.77
C LYS A 93 -9.21 6.97 1.91
N LEU A 94 -9.28 6.66 0.61
CA LEU A 94 -8.16 6.92 -0.32
C LEU A 94 -7.84 8.41 -0.42
N SER A 95 -8.86 9.29 -0.42
CA SER A 95 -8.67 10.74 -0.40
C SER A 95 -7.99 11.21 0.88
N SER A 96 -8.35 10.63 2.03
CA SER A 96 -7.69 10.91 3.31
C SER A 96 -6.21 10.53 3.28
N ILE A 97 -5.88 9.34 2.76
CA ILE A 97 -4.48 8.89 2.61
C ILE A 97 -3.70 9.84 1.69
N ARG A 98 -4.26 10.17 0.52
CA ARG A 98 -3.64 11.13 -0.40
C ARG A 98 -3.38 12.48 0.27
N ASN A 99 -4.37 13.02 0.99
CA ASN A 99 -4.23 14.32 1.63
C ASN A 99 -3.19 14.33 2.77
N LYS A 100 -3.01 13.20 3.47
CA LYS A 100 -1.94 13.01 4.46
C LYS A 100 -0.57 12.98 3.79
N LEU A 101 -0.44 12.24 2.68
CA LEU A 101 0.83 12.15 1.92
C LEU A 101 1.24 13.49 1.30
N LEU A 102 0.28 14.25 0.78
CA LEU A 102 0.54 15.52 0.11
C LEU A 102 0.56 16.73 1.05
N GLY A 103 0.35 16.52 2.37
CA GLY A 103 0.32 17.61 3.34
C GLY A 103 -0.71 18.69 3.01
N THR A 104 -2.00 18.36 3.06
CA THR A 104 -3.16 19.30 3.07
C THR A 104 -2.97 20.63 2.32
N HIS A 105 -3.33 20.69 1.03
CA HIS A 105 -3.56 21.94 0.29
C HIS A 105 -5.03 22.14 -0.12
N LEU A 106 -5.98 21.82 0.77
CA LEU A 106 -7.40 22.13 0.55
C LEU A 106 -8.06 22.61 1.84
N GLY A 107 -7.69 23.83 2.22
CA GLY A 107 -8.55 24.76 2.93
C GLY A 107 -8.42 26.10 2.23
N GLN A 108 -9.35 26.39 1.32
CA GLN A 108 -9.74 27.69 0.72
C GLN A 108 -10.32 27.42 -0.67
N GLU A 109 -11.65 27.29 -0.75
CA GLU A 109 -12.58 28.29 -1.29
C GLU A 109 -13.97 28.04 -0.68
#